data_AF-A0AAD8EBI7-F1
#
_entry.id   AF-A0AAD8EBI7-F1
#
_cell.length_a   1.000
_cell.length_b   1.000
_cell.length_c   1.000
_cell.angle_alpha   90.00
_cell.angle_beta   90.00
_cell.angle_gamma   90.00
#
_symmetry.space_group_name_H-M   'P 1'
#
loop_
_entity.id
_entity.type
_entity.pdbx_description
1 polymer ?
#
loop_
_entity_poly.entity_id
_entity_poly.type
_entity_poly.pdbx_seq_one_letter_code
_entity_poly.pdbx_strand_id
1 'polypeptide(L)'
;IMATNITFEDLDEPIAAKLRKECKSPIYPAASVRINPSGCAHTDLYRQHAERFRDFQIRENDVWIASYPKCGTTWTQEMVWLIGNDLDFDKARKLPLNERVPFFEAPAIASMPFTTCNDILSSLDKLTTRRFFKTHLTKELLPSQVWTKKPK
;
A
#
# COMPACT_ATOMS: atom_id res chain seq x y z
N ILE A 1 -2.88 18.97 -12.01
CA ILE A 1 -1.68 18.55 -11.24
C ILE A 1 -0.95 17.57 -12.14
N MET A 2 0.27 17.91 -12.57
CA MET A 2 1.00 17.10 -13.57
C MET A 2 1.31 15.71 -13.01
N ALA A 3 1.26 14.70 -13.88
CA ALA A 3 1.76 13.36 -13.63
C ALA A 3 3.21 13.44 -13.14
N THR A 4 3.46 13.17 -11.86
CA THR A 4 4.84 13.10 -11.35
C THR A 4 5.51 11.90 -12.00
N ASN A 5 6.50 12.11 -12.86
CA ASN A 5 7.28 11.00 -13.40
C ASN A 5 8.12 10.44 -12.25
N ILE A 6 7.85 9.18 -11.88
CA ILE A 6 8.64 8.50 -10.86
C ILE A 6 9.87 7.90 -11.53
N THR A 7 11.01 8.00 -10.86
CA THR A 7 12.25 7.33 -11.29
C THR A 7 12.76 6.46 -10.16
N PHE A 8 13.54 5.44 -10.54
CA PHE A 8 14.11 4.49 -9.59
C PHE A 8 15.62 4.56 -9.66
N GLU A 9 16.24 4.59 -8.50
CA GLU A 9 17.69 4.52 -8.32
C GLU A 9 18.00 3.27 -7.49
N ASP A 10 19.01 2.50 -7.88
CA ASP A 10 19.42 1.32 -7.11
C ASP A 10 20.12 1.74 -5.82
N LEU A 11 19.78 1.08 -4.71
CA LEU A 11 20.38 1.32 -3.39
C LEU A 11 21.68 0.52 -3.26
N ASP A 12 22.75 1.03 -3.86
CA ASP A 12 24.07 0.39 -3.88
C ASP A 12 25.01 0.83 -2.75
N GLU A 13 24.54 1.70 -1.84
CA GLU A 13 25.35 2.18 -0.74
C GLU A 13 25.72 1.03 0.23
N PRO A 14 26.89 1.07 0.90
CA PRO A 14 27.35 -0.02 1.79
C PRO A 14 26.34 -0.41 2.89
N ILE A 15 25.56 0.57 3.37
CA ILE A 15 24.51 0.34 4.36
C ILE A 15 23.35 -0.50 3.80
N ALA A 16 22.95 -0.25 2.54
CA ALA A 16 21.89 -0.98 1.89
C ALA A 16 22.33 -2.42 1.58
N ALA A 17 23.58 -2.61 1.14
CA ALA A 17 24.17 -3.93 0.97
C ALA A 17 24.21 -4.73 2.30
N LYS A 18 24.59 -4.07 3.41
CA LYS A 18 24.55 -4.68 4.75
C LYS A 18 23.13 -5.06 5.15
N LEU A 19 22.15 -4.17 4.96
CA LEU A 19 20.74 -4.47 5.27
C LEU A 19 20.22 -5.67 4.47
N ARG A 20 20.50 -5.76 3.17
CA ARG A 20 20.13 -6.95 2.35
C ARG A 20 20.80 -8.23 2.84
N LYS A 21 22.03 -8.14 3.33
CA LYS A 21 22.76 -9.29 3.88
C LYS A 21 22.18 -9.76 5.22
N GLU A 22 21.79 -8.84 6.10
CA GLU A 22 21.30 -9.20 7.45
C GLU A 22 19.78 -9.49 7.48
N CYS A 23 18.98 -8.77 6.67
CA CYS A 23 17.53 -8.90 6.62
C CYS A 23 17.09 -9.90 5.54
N LYS A 24 17.31 -11.21 5.79
CA LYS A 24 17.02 -12.31 4.85
C LYS A 24 15.62 -12.90 5.00
N SER A 25 14.58 -12.07 5.01
CA SER A 25 13.21 -12.62 5.03
C SER A 25 12.87 -13.19 3.64
N PRO A 26 12.42 -14.46 3.54
CA PRO A 26 12.01 -15.04 2.26
C PRO A 26 10.71 -14.41 1.73
N ILE A 27 9.92 -13.81 2.62
CA ILE A 27 8.63 -13.19 2.28
C ILE A 27 8.79 -11.68 2.14
N TYR A 28 9.60 -11.01 2.96
CA TYR A 28 9.74 -9.56 2.97
C TYR A 28 11.15 -9.15 2.54
N PRO A 29 11.43 -9.03 1.22
CA PRO A 29 12.75 -8.65 0.77
C PRO A 29 13.13 -7.26 1.33
N ALA A 30 14.40 -7.08 1.65
CA ALA A 30 14.92 -5.77 2.04
C ALA A 30 14.82 -4.78 0.86
N ALA A 31 14.77 -3.49 1.18
CA ALA A 31 14.74 -2.44 0.16
C ALA A 31 15.98 -2.50 -0.74
N SER A 32 15.76 -2.28 -2.04
CA SER A 32 16.78 -2.32 -3.08
C SER A 32 16.74 -1.11 -4.01
N VAL A 33 15.67 -0.30 -3.95
CA VAL A 33 15.48 0.85 -4.82
C VAL A 33 15.06 2.09 -4.01
N ARG A 34 15.53 3.26 -4.42
CA ARG A 34 15.03 4.57 -3.98
C ARG A 34 14.10 5.11 -5.05
N ILE A 35 12.91 5.58 -4.65
CA ILE A 35 11.90 6.09 -5.57
C ILE A 35 11.87 7.62 -5.50
N ASN A 36 12.11 8.30 -6.61
CA ASN A 36 12.07 9.75 -6.71
C ASN A 36 10.73 10.23 -7.31
N PRO A 37 10.18 11.40 -6.88
CA PRO A 37 10.77 12.35 -5.93
C PRO A 37 10.47 12.06 -4.45
N SER A 38 9.78 10.94 -4.12
CA SER A 38 9.44 10.62 -2.72
C SER A 38 10.66 10.47 -1.80
N GLY A 39 11.80 10.04 -2.35
CA GLY A 39 13.01 9.69 -1.60
C GLY A 39 12.89 8.37 -0.82
N CYS A 40 11.75 7.67 -0.89
CA CYS A 40 11.49 6.46 -0.14
C CYS A 40 12.32 5.27 -0.65
N ALA A 41 12.86 4.49 0.29
CA ALA A 41 13.44 3.19 0.00
C ALA A 41 12.31 2.13 -0.10
N HIS A 42 12.33 1.35 -1.17
CA HIS A 42 11.39 0.27 -1.41
C HIS A 42 12.09 -0.97 -1.99
N THR A 43 11.38 -2.08 -2.03
CA THR A 43 11.75 -3.30 -2.75
C THR A 43 11.68 -3.10 -4.27
N ASP A 44 12.42 -3.91 -5.03
CA ASP A 44 12.32 -3.95 -6.50
C ASP A 44 10.94 -4.41 -7.00
N LEU A 45 10.18 -5.15 -6.18
CA LEU A 45 8.81 -5.55 -6.49
C LEU A 45 7.88 -4.35 -6.74
N TYR A 46 8.09 -3.22 -6.04
CA TYR A 46 7.31 -2.01 -6.34
C TYR A 46 7.66 -1.44 -7.71
N ARG A 47 8.95 -1.39 -8.06
CA ARG A 47 9.41 -0.93 -9.39
C ARG A 47 8.70 -1.71 -10.51
N GLN A 48 8.59 -3.03 -10.36
CA GLN A 48 7.93 -3.92 -11.34
C GLN A 48 6.43 -3.68 -11.51
N HIS A 49 5.78 -3.04 -10.53
CA HIS A 49 4.32 -2.86 -10.50
C HIS A 49 3.88 -1.40 -10.31
N ALA A 50 4.81 -0.45 -10.40
CA ALA A 50 4.55 0.94 -10.03
C ALA A 50 3.44 1.59 -10.86
N GLU A 51 3.38 1.29 -12.16
CA GLU A 51 2.29 1.73 -13.06
C GLU A 51 0.93 1.20 -12.59
N ARG A 52 0.87 -0.06 -12.14
CA ARG A 52 -0.39 -0.66 -11.66
C ARG A 52 -0.90 0.00 -10.38
N PHE A 53 -0.01 0.39 -9.47
CA PHE A 53 -0.39 1.19 -8.29
C PHE A 53 -0.84 2.60 -8.69
N ARG A 54 -0.11 3.24 -9.61
CA ARG A 54 -0.44 4.59 -10.11
C ARG A 54 -1.80 4.67 -10.79
N ASP A 55 -2.14 3.64 -11.56
CA ASP A 55 -3.35 3.55 -12.38
C ASP A 55 -4.49 2.82 -11.69
N PHE A 56 -4.31 2.46 -10.42
CA PHE A 56 -5.37 1.87 -9.60
C PHE A 56 -6.61 2.77 -9.61
N GLN A 57 -7.78 2.18 -9.85
CA GLN A 57 -9.01 2.93 -10.05
C GLN A 57 -9.58 3.36 -8.69
N ILE A 58 -9.53 4.66 -8.42
CA ILE A 58 -10.09 5.26 -7.20
C ILE A 58 -11.60 5.44 -7.36
N ARG A 59 -12.36 5.24 -6.27
CA ARG A 59 -13.78 5.59 -6.17
C ARG A 59 -13.94 6.75 -5.20
N GLU A 60 -14.94 7.60 -5.44
CA GLU A 60 -15.19 8.78 -4.61
C GLU A 60 -15.52 8.43 -3.15
N ASN A 61 -16.06 7.24 -2.91
CA ASN A 61 -16.42 6.74 -1.58
C ASN A 61 -15.34 5.89 -0.91
N ASP A 62 -14.19 5.69 -1.55
CA ASP A 62 -13.04 5.03 -0.91
C ASP A 62 -12.60 5.81 0.34
N VAL A 63 -12.03 5.09 1.30
CA VAL A 63 -11.45 5.66 2.52
C VAL A 63 -10.01 5.22 2.65
N TRP A 64 -9.08 6.17 2.81
CA TRP A 64 -7.65 5.91 2.87
C TRP A 64 -7.06 6.30 4.23
N ILE A 65 -6.58 5.31 4.98
CA ILE A 65 -5.85 5.49 6.23
C ILE A 65 -4.36 5.49 5.90
N ALA A 66 -3.80 6.69 5.72
CA ALA A 66 -2.41 6.91 5.39
C ALA A 66 -1.60 7.35 6.63
N SER A 67 -0.43 6.74 6.85
CA SER A 67 0.54 7.25 7.83
C SER A 67 1.94 6.70 7.56
N TYR A 68 2.93 7.25 8.26
CA TYR A 68 4.23 6.59 8.37
C TYR A 68 4.12 5.24 9.13
N PRO A 69 4.92 4.21 8.81
CA PRO A 69 4.86 2.92 9.48
C PRO A 69 4.98 3.03 11.00
N LYS A 70 4.16 2.22 11.71
CA LYS A 70 4.16 2.08 13.18
C LYS A 70 3.64 3.29 13.98
N CYS A 71 3.06 4.30 13.34
CA CYS A 71 2.46 5.46 14.01
C CYS A 71 0.99 5.25 14.45
N GLY A 72 0.63 4.06 14.95
CA GLY A 72 -0.72 3.79 15.46
C GLY A 72 -1.80 3.42 14.41
N THR A 73 -1.42 3.11 13.16
CA THR A 73 -2.39 2.79 12.08
C THR A 73 -3.40 1.72 12.45
N THR A 74 -3.04 0.72 13.24
CA THR A 74 -3.93 -0.39 13.58
C THR A 74 -5.18 0.09 14.30
N TRP A 75 -5.01 0.96 15.30
CA TRP A 75 -6.13 1.56 16.02
C TRP A 75 -6.98 2.47 15.11
N THR A 76 -6.33 3.28 14.28
CA THR A 76 -7.02 4.14 13.32
C THR A 76 -7.85 3.33 12.32
N GLN A 77 -7.31 2.21 11.82
CA GLN A 77 -8.04 1.33 10.91
C GLN A 77 -9.33 0.79 11.55
N GLU A 78 -9.26 0.31 12.79
CA GLU A 78 -10.45 -0.18 13.50
C GLU A 78 -11.50 0.92 13.71
N MET A 79 -11.09 2.07 14.23
CA MET A 79 -12.01 3.17 14.51
C MET A 79 -12.69 3.66 13.23
N VAL A 80 -11.93 3.91 12.16
CA VAL A 80 -12.45 4.41 10.89
C VAL A 80 -13.38 3.38 10.23
N TRP A 81 -13.01 2.10 10.27
CA TRP A 81 -13.85 1.05 9.71
C TRP A 81 -15.18 0.92 10.46
N LEU A 82 -15.16 0.92 11.80
CA LEU A 82 -16.38 0.86 12.62
C LEU A 82 -17.27 2.09 12.38
N ILE A 83 -16.72 3.29 12.40
CA ILE A 83 -17.47 4.53 12.12
C ILE A 83 -18.09 4.48 10.71
N GLY A 84 -17.35 3.97 9.72
CA GLY A 84 -17.83 3.85 8.35
C GLY A 84 -18.81 2.71 8.08
N ASN A 85 -19.07 1.86 9.08
CA ASN A 85 -19.99 0.70 9.02
C ASN A 85 -20.93 0.72 10.25
N ASP A 86 -21.41 1.89 10.66
CA ASP A 86 -22.46 2.06 11.69
C ASP A 86 -22.17 1.36 13.02
N LEU A 87 -20.90 1.32 13.42
CA LEU A 87 -20.43 0.65 14.63
C LEU A 87 -20.80 -0.84 14.69
N ASP A 88 -20.77 -1.54 13.54
CA ASP A 88 -21.00 -2.99 13.46
C ASP A 88 -19.83 -3.80 14.07
N PHE A 89 -19.83 -3.89 15.39
CA PHE A 89 -18.83 -4.63 16.17
C PHE A 89 -18.87 -6.14 15.91
N ASP A 90 -20.04 -6.69 15.59
CA ASP A 90 -20.18 -8.13 15.32
C ASP A 90 -19.46 -8.51 14.04
N LYS A 91 -19.61 -7.71 12.98
CA LYS A 91 -18.86 -7.91 11.73
C LYS A 91 -17.37 -7.62 11.90
N ALA A 92 -17.00 -6.60 12.69
CA ALA A 92 -15.59 -6.31 12.99
C ALA A 92 -14.88 -7.49 13.68
N ARG A 93 -15.58 -8.23 14.56
CA ARG A 93 -15.07 -9.43 15.24
C ARG A 93 -14.97 -10.65 14.33
N LYS A 94 -15.88 -10.78 13.36
CA LYS A 94 -15.94 -11.94 12.44
C LYS A 94 -14.91 -11.87 11.32
N LEU A 95 -14.59 -10.66 10.84
CA LEU A 95 -13.69 -10.45 9.71
C LEU A 95 -12.31 -9.96 10.17
N PRO A 96 -11.21 -10.60 9.73
CA PRO A 96 -9.86 -10.11 9.96
C PRO A 96 -9.66 -8.66 9.49
N LEU A 97 -8.82 -7.90 10.20
CA LEU A 97 -8.59 -6.49 9.88
C LEU A 97 -8.03 -6.29 8.46
N ASN A 98 -7.17 -7.19 8.00
CA ASN A 98 -6.60 -7.15 6.64
C ASN A 98 -7.62 -7.42 5.52
N GLU A 99 -8.77 -8.04 5.84
CA GLU A 99 -9.89 -8.20 4.90
C GLU A 99 -10.79 -6.97 4.91
N ARG A 100 -10.97 -6.35 6.09
CA ARG A 100 -11.77 -5.14 6.28
C ARG A 100 -11.10 -3.88 5.75
N VAL A 101 -9.79 -3.76 5.98
CA VAL A 101 -8.94 -2.65 5.56
C VAL A 101 -7.66 -3.20 4.92
N PRO A 102 -7.71 -3.64 3.65
CA PRO A 102 -6.54 -4.17 2.97
C PRO A 102 -5.36 -3.19 2.96
N PHE A 103 -4.17 -3.74 3.16
CA PHE A 103 -2.92 -2.98 3.07
C PHE A 103 -2.52 -2.83 1.60
N PHE A 104 -2.66 -1.62 1.07
CA PHE A 104 -2.67 -1.35 -0.36
C PHE A 104 -1.40 -1.83 -1.10
N GLU A 105 -0.23 -1.51 -0.55
CA GLU A 105 1.07 -1.87 -1.13
C GLU A 105 1.64 -3.20 -0.63
N ALA A 106 0.87 -3.97 0.17
CA ALA A 106 1.25 -5.33 0.58
C ALA A 106 1.84 -6.18 -0.58
N PRO A 107 1.22 -6.25 -1.77
CA PRO A 107 1.77 -7.03 -2.88
C PRO A 107 3.12 -6.54 -3.42
N ALA A 108 3.54 -5.33 -3.09
CA ALA A 108 4.85 -4.79 -3.47
C ALA A 108 5.89 -4.91 -2.36
N ILE A 109 5.53 -5.25 -1.12
CA ILE A 109 6.49 -5.43 -0.02
C ILE A 109 6.64 -6.90 0.38
N ALA A 110 5.71 -7.76 -0.04
CA ALA A 110 5.69 -9.19 0.25
C ALA A 110 5.80 -10.00 -1.04
N SER A 111 6.83 -10.84 -1.13
CA SER A 111 6.91 -11.89 -2.15
C SER A 111 6.02 -13.06 -1.72
N MET A 112 4.93 -13.25 -2.44
CA MET A 112 3.98 -14.34 -2.20
C MET A 112 4.11 -15.39 -3.32
N PRO A 113 4.42 -16.66 -2.99
CA PRO A 113 4.73 -17.68 -4.01
C PRO A 113 3.52 -18.08 -4.87
N PHE A 114 2.29 -17.84 -4.39
CA PHE A 114 1.05 -18.31 -5.03
C PHE A 114 0.11 -17.20 -5.46
N THR A 115 0.48 -15.93 -5.31
CA THR A 115 -0.41 -14.81 -5.64
C THR A 115 0.39 -13.63 -6.12
N THR A 116 0.13 -13.18 -7.35
CA THR A 116 0.86 -12.06 -7.94
C THR A 116 0.33 -10.73 -7.43
N CYS A 117 1.12 -9.67 -7.58
CA CYS A 117 0.67 -8.31 -7.30
C CYS A 117 -0.57 -7.93 -8.11
N ASN A 118 -0.62 -8.35 -9.38
CA ASN A 118 -1.75 -8.10 -10.26
C ASN A 118 -3.03 -8.81 -9.79
N ASP A 119 -2.93 -10.02 -9.25
CA ASP A 119 -4.09 -10.75 -8.71
C ASP A 119 -4.68 -10.01 -7.51
N ILE A 120 -3.83 -9.54 -6.61
CA ILE A 120 -4.24 -8.79 -5.41
C ILE A 120 -4.90 -7.48 -5.82
N LEU A 121 -4.24 -6.68 -6.66
CA LEU A 121 -4.79 -5.38 -7.09
C LEU A 121 -6.09 -5.55 -7.89
N SER A 122 -6.19 -6.59 -8.73
CA SER A 122 -7.43 -6.93 -9.43
C SER A 122 -8.55 -7.37 -8.48
N SER A 123 -8.22 -8.03 -7.37
CA SER A 123 -9.20 -8.40 -6.35
C SER A 123 -9.72 -7.17 -5.59
N LEU A 124 -8.85 -6.20 -5.29
CA LEU A 124 -9.25 -4.92 -4.68
C LEU A 124 -10.15 -4.07 -5.61
N ASP A 125 -9.96 -4.19 -6.92
CA ASP A 125 -10.83 -3.52 -7.91
C ASP A 125 -12.24 -4.12 -7.97
N LYS A 126 -12.40 -5.42 -7.67
CA LYS A 126 -13.67 -6.15 -7.72
C LYS A 126 -14.54 -6.01 -6.47
N LEU A 127 -14.01 -5.46 -5.37
CA LEU A 127 -14.79 -5.23 -4.14
C LEU A 127 -16.03 -4.39 -4.46
N THR A 128 -17.24 -4.86 -4.13
CA THR A 128 -18.48 -4.15 -4.46
C THR A 128 -18.95 -3.19 -3.36
N THR A 129 -18.50 -3.43 -2.13
CA THR A 129 -18.80 -2.56 -0.98
C THR A 129 -17.92 -1.31 -0.97
N ARG A 130 -18.22 -0.37 -0.07
CA ARG A 130 -17.30 0.73 0.26
C ARG A 130 -15.93 0.15 0.64
N ARG A 131 -14.86 0.69 0.05
CA ARG A 131 -13.51 0.19 0.26
C ARG A 131 -12.78 1.05 1.28
N PHE A 132 -12.07 0.39 2.19
CA PHE A 132 -11.20 1.01 3.16
C PHE A 132 -9.79 0.49 2.89
N PHE A 133 -8.81 1.38 2.78
CA PHE A 133 -7.42 0.99 2.53
C PHE A 133 -6.53 1.55 3.62
N LYS A 134 -5.50 0.79 3.97
CA LYS A 134 -4.36 1.28 4.74
C LYS A 134 -3.18 1.45 3.78
N THR A 135 -2.40 2.52 3.95
CA THR A 135 -1.20 2.76 3.15
C THR A 135 -0.10 3.44 3.97
N HIS A 136 1.15 3.16 3.61
CA HIS A 136 2.35 3.87 4.03
C HIS A 136 3.05 4.56 2.86
N LEU A 137 2.48 4.48 1.65
CA LEU A 137 2.97 5.21 0.50
C LEU A 137 2.85 6.72 0.72
N THR A 138 3.86 7.46 0.28
CA THR A 138 3.80 8.92 0.28
C THR A 138 2.87 9.43 -0.81
N LYS A 139 2.56 10.73 -0.72
CA LYS A 139 1.70 11.44 -1.67
C LYS A 139 2.05 11.16 -3.13
N GLU A 140 3.33 11.10 -3.45
CA GLU A 140 3.87 10.93 -4.81
C GLU A 140 3.64 9.52 -5.36
N LEU A 141 3.46 8.53 -4.47
CA LEU A 141 3.37 7.11 -4.79
C LEU A 141 1.93 6.57 -4.71
N LEU A 142 0.97 7.38 -4.25
CA LEU A 142 -0.45 7.04 -4.26
C LEU A 142 -1.04 7.05 -5.68
N PRO A 143 -2.16 6.34 -5.91
CA PRO A 143 -2.83 6.36 -7.21
C PRO A 143 -3.13 7.79 -7.65
N SER A 144 -2.87 8.08 -8.94
CA SER A 144 -2.95 9.44 -9.47
C SER A 144 -4.33 10.09 -9.29
N GLN A 145 -5.37 9.26 -9.30
CA GLN A 145 -6.77 9.67 -9.16
C GLN A 145 -7.15 10.11 -7.74
N VAL A 146 -6.34 9.83 -6.71
CA VAL A 146 -6.62 10.27 -5.33
C VAL A 146 -6.77 11.80 -5.29
N TRP A 147 -5.96 12.52 -6.05
CA TRP A 147 -5.92 13.99 -6.04
C TRP A 147 -7.04 14.63 -6.87
N THR A 148 -7.63 13.89 -7.81
CA THR A 148 -8.72 14.37 -8.66
C THR A 148 -10.08 13.98 -8.09
N LYS A 149 -10.26 12.72 -7.69
CA LYS A 149 -11.50 12.17 -7.13
C LYS A 149 -11.71 12.52 -5.65
N LYS A 150 -10.64 12.85 -4.93
CA LYS A 150 -10.67 13.26 -3.51
C LYS A 150 -11.49 12.30 -2.63
N PRO A 151 -11.08 11.01 -2.56
CA PRO A 151 -11.69 10.06 -1.61
C PRO A 151 -11.46 10.54 -0.17
N LYS A 152 -12.12 9.87 0.79
CA LYS A 152 -12.01 10.24 2.21
C LYS A 152 -10.71 9.80 2.84
#